data_AF-A0A511N2G3-F1
#
_entry.id   AF-A0A511N2G3-F1
#
_cell.length_a   1.000
_cell.length_b   1.000
_cell.length_c   1.000
_cell.angle_alpha   90.00
_cell.angle_beta   90.00
_cell.angle_gamma   90.00
#
_symmetry.space_group_name_H-M   'P 1'
#
loop_
_entity.id
_entity.type
_entity.pdbx_description
1 polymer ?
#
loop_
_entity_poly.entity_id
_entity_poly.type
_entity_poly.pdbx_seq_one_letter_code
_entity_poly.pdbx_strand_id
1 'polypeptide(L)'
;MWLANGQVANGFGYRQMVVVGKNFHPALDIRGKAGSPVRAAQSGVVKVSCWDTKGFGYTVDHSNSVESRYSHKSKLLVTAGQLVQAGQVLALMGQTDFATVVHVDFRVYVQDKEINPLTAL
;
A
#
# COMPACT_ATOMS: atom_id res chain seq x y z
N MET A 1 1.35 -2.84 -14.74
CA MET A 1 2.70 -2.41 -14.27
C MET A 1 2.77 -2.78 -12.79
N TRP A 2 3.83 -3.47 -12.32
CA TRP A 2 3.88 -3.98 -10.94
C TRP A 2 4.25 -2.88 -9.93
N LEU A 3 3.55 -2.87 -8.79
CA LEU A 3 3.59 -1.83 -7.75
C LEU A 3 4.93 -1.74 -7.00
N ALA A 4 5.64 -2.87 -6.95
CA ALA A 4 6.97 -3.02 -6.38
C ALA A 4 7.65 -4.25 -7.03
N ASN A 5 8.98 -4.24 -7.12
CA ASN A 5 9.74 -5.44 -7.45
C ASN A 5 9.81 -6.31 -6.19
N GLY A 6 9.00 -7.36 -6.12
CA GLY A 6 8.84 -8.17 -4.92
C GLY A 6 7.93 -9.38 -5.11
N GLN A 7 7.98 -10.32 -4.17
CA GLN A 7 7.06 -11.45 -4.13
C GLN A 7 5.83 -11.07 -3.30
N VAL A 8 4.63 -11.41 -3.80
CA VAL A 8 3.41 -11.36 -2.98
C VAL A 8 3.62 -12.32 -1.81
N ALA A 9 3.68 -11.78 -0.61
CA ALA A 9 3.92 -12.54 0.60
C ALA A 9 2.61 -12.99 1.25
N ASN A 10 1.61 -12.11 1.26
CA ASN A 10 0.26 -12.42 1.71
C ASN A 10 -0.75 -11.78 0.75
N GLY A 11 -1.75 -12.57 0.33
CA GLY A 11 -2.88 -12.07 -0.44
C GLY A 11 -3.93 -11.36 0.42
N PHE A 12 -4.81 -10.63 -0.24
CA PHE A 12 -6.04 -10.09 0.34
C PHE A 12 -7.03 -11.23 0.64
N GLY A 13 -7.73 -11.15 1.77
CA GLY A 13 -8.81 -12.07 2.13
C GLY A 13 -8.59 -12.84 3.42
N TYR A 14 -9.45 -13.83 3.68
CA TYR A 14 -9.36 -14.66 4.87
C TYR A 14 -8.14 -15.59 4.83
N ARG A 15 -7.40 -15.63 5.93
CA ARG A 15 -6.28 -16.55 6.16
C ARG A 15 -6.42 -17.26 7.50
N GLN A 16 -5.97 -18.50 7.54
CA GLN A 16 -5.81 -19.23 8.79
C GLN A 16 -4.46 -18.84 9.40
N MET A 17 -4.48 -18.32 10.63
CA MET A 17 -3.27 -18.04 11.40
C MET A 17 -3.17 -19.03 12.56
N VAL A 18 -1.94 -19.46 12.86
CA VAL A 18 -1.66 -20.49 13.88
C VAL A 18 -2.07 -20.04 15.28
N VAL A 19 -1.88 -18.76 15.61
CA VAL A 19 -2.08 -18.22 16.97
C VAL A 19 -3.47 -17.62 17.18
N VAL A 20 -4.02 -16.93 16.18
CA VAL A 20 -5.27 -16.16 16.31
C VAL A 20 -6.45 -16.77 15.52
N GLY A 21 -6.26 -17.93 14.91
CA GLY A 21 -7.31 -18.58 14.11
C GLY A 21 -7.57 -17.87 12.79
N LYS A 22 -8.84 -17.80 12.35
CA LYS A 22 -9.21 -17.12 11.10
C LYS A 22 -9.04 -15.61 11.26
N ASN A 23 -8.26 -15.01 10.36
CA ASN A 23 -8.04 -13.57 10.30
C ASN A 23 -8.31 -13.06 8.89
N PHE A 24 -8.94 -11.90 8.75
CA PHE A 24 -9.08 -11.24 7.46
C PHE A 24 -7.89 -10.33 7.20
N HIS A 25 -7.23 -10.49 6.06
CA HIS A 25 -6.13 -9.64 5.64
C HIS A 25 -6.62 -8.62 4.60
N PRO A 26 -6.76 -7.33 4.97
CA PRO A 26 -7.34 -6.31 4.09
C PRO A 26 -6.33 -5.73 3.07
N ALA A 27 -5.16 -6.36 2.91
CA ALA A 27 -4.07 -5.85 2.11
C ALA A 27 -3.45 -6.92 1.22
N LEU A 28 -2.72 -6.46 0.22
CA LEU A 28 -1.75 -7.23 -0.53
C LEU A 28 -0.36 -6.86 -0.01
N ASP A 29 0.30 -7.80 0.67
CA ASP A 29 1.67 -7.58 1.15
C ASP A 29 2.67 -7.96 0.07
N ILE A 30 3.49 -7.00 -0.35
CA ILE A 30 4.55 -7.23 -1.33
C ILE A 30 5.90 -7.07 -0.61
N ARG A 31 6.59 -8.18 -0.40
CA ARG A 31 7.92 -8.18 0.22
C ARG A 31 8.98 -7.68 -0.74
N GLY A 32 9.94 -6.91 -0.23
CA GLY A 32 11.04 -6.38 -1.01
C GLY A 32 12.26 -6.09 -0.14
N LYS A 33 13.23 -5.36 -0.70
CA LYS A 33 14.40 -4.88 0.05
C LYS A 33 14.14 -3.48 0.62
N ALA A 34 14.73 -3.16 1.76
CA ALA A 34 14.65 -1.82 2.31
C ALA A 34 15.18 -0.80 1.30
N GLY A 35 14.49 0.33 1.15
CA GLY A 35 14.83 1.32 0.14
C GLY A 35 14.30 1.02 -1.27
N SER A 36 13.65 -0.13 -1.51
CA SER A 36 13.08 -0.44 -2.83
C SER A 36 11.95 0.55 -3.19
N PRO A 37 11.81 0.95 -4.46
CA PRO A 37 10.79 1.92 -4.83
C PRO A 37 9.38 1.35 -4.69
N VAL A 38 8.49 2.12 -4.06
CA VAL A 38 7.04 1.89 -4.03
C VAL A 38 6.39 2.82 -5.04
N ARG A 39 5.63 2.27 -5.99
CA ARG A 39 5.08 3.00 -7.14
C ARG A 39 3.57 3.16 -7.05
N ALA A 40 3.07 4.23 -7.64
CA ALA A 40 1.64 4.47 -7.77
C ALA A 40 0.98 3.38 -8.64
N ALA A 41 -0.09 2.79 -8.15
CA ALA A 41 -0.89 1.82 -8.89
C ALA A 41 -1.57 2.43 -10.11
N GLN A 42 -2.14 3.62 -9.91
CA GLN A 42 -2.84 4.39 -10.91
C GLN A 42 -2.51 5.87 -10.73
N SER A 43 -2.73 6.67 -11.77
CA SER A 43 -2.62 8.12 -11.69
C SER A 43 -3.67 8.70 -10.74
N GLY A 44 -3.34 9.79 -10.06
CA GLY A 44 -4.25 10.40 -9.09
C GLY A 44 -3.63 11.60 -8.37
N VAL A 45 -4.28 12.04 -7.29
CA VAL A 45 -3.80 13.09 -6.40
C VAL A 45 -3.42 12.47 -5.07
N VAL A 46 -2.24 12.82 -4.55
CA VAL A 46 -1.81 12.36 -3.23
C VAL A 46 -2.66 13.07 -2.18
N LYS A 47 -3.54 12.32 -1.51
CA LYS A 47 -4.45 12.84 -0.48
C LYS A 47 -3.75 12.94 0.88
N VAL A 48 -2.93 11.94 1.19
CA VAL A 48 -2.17 11.86 2.44
C VAL A 48 -0.73 11.48 2.12
N SER A 49 0.23 12.17 2.72
CA SER A 49 1.65 11.82 2.69
C SER A 49 2.29 12.28 4.00
N CYS A 50 2.24 11.43 5.01
CA CYS A 50 2.79 11.68 6.33
C CYS A 50 3.24 10.38 7.00
N TRP A 51 3.97 10.54 8.09
CA TRP A 51 4.21 9.46 9.04
C TRP A 51 3.04 9.43 10.02
N ASP A 52 2.34 8.32 10.11
CA ASP A 52 1.28 8.13 11.12
C ASP A 52 1.59 6.90 11.97
N THR A 53 0.98 6.83 13.16
CA THR A 53 1.22 5.74 14.13
C THR A 53 0.62 4.40 13.70
N LYS A 54 -0.15 4.36 12.61
CA LYS A 54 -0.78 3.16 12.07
C LYS A 54 -0.07 2.64 10.81
N GLY A 55 0.91 3.38 10.29
CA GLY A 55 1.63 3.10 9.06
C GLY A 55 0.86 3.37 7.77
N PHE A 56 -0.38 3.86 7.82
CA PHE A 56 -1.24 4.02 6.64
C PHE A 56 -0.99 5.30 5.84
N GLY A 57 -0.10 6.16 6.32
CA GLY A 57 0.03 7.59 6.02
C GLY A 57 0.36 7.98 4.58
N TYR A 58 0.03 7.15 3.59
CA TYR A 58 0.14 7.48 2.19
C TYR A 58 -1.05 6.98 1.38
N THR A 59 -1.87 7.92 0.93
CA THR A 59 -3.09 7.67 0.16
C THR A 59 -3.04 8.44 -1.15
N VAL A 60 -3.30 7.74 -2.25
CA VAL A 60 -3.57 8.37 -3.54
C VAL A 60 -5.05 8.23 -3.83
N ASP A 61 -5.71 9.36 -4.04
CA ASP A 61 -7.08 9.45 -4.51
C ASP A 61 -7.09 9.39 -6.04
N HIS A 62 -7.88 8.48 -6.57
CA HIS A 62 -8.06 8.27 -8.00
C HIS A 62 -9.47 8.71 -8.42
N SER A 63 -9.75 8.66 -9.73
CA SER A 63 -11.11 8.89 -10.23
C SER A 63 -12.10 7.82 -9.72
N ASN A 64 -13.40 8.14 -9.71
CA ASN A 64 -14.49 7.20 -9.40
C ASN A 64 -14.50 6.65 -7.97
N SER A 65 -14.10 7.48 -6.99
CA SER A 65 -14.11 7.12 -5.55
C SER A 65 -13.22 5.90 -5.24
N VAL A 66 -12.12 5.78 -5.97
CA VAL A 66 -11.12 4.74 -5.76
C VAL A 66 -9.92 5.35 -5.04
N GLU A 67 -9.51 4.77 -3.93
CA GLU A 67 -8.28 5.16 -3.22
C GLU A 67 -7.31 3.99 -3.17
N SER A 68 -6.02 4.27 -3.31
CA SER A 68 -4.97 3.31 -2.99
C SER A 68 -4.14 3.78 -1.80
N ARG A 69 -3.85 2.85 -0.88
CA ARG A 69 -3.04 3.10 0.32
C ARG A 69 -1.80 2.23 0.33
N TYR A 70 -0.72 2.80 0.86
CA TYR A 70 0.61 2.21 0.85
C TYR A 70 1.25 2.43 2.21
N SER A 71 1.62 1.35 2.89
CA SER A 71 2.15 1.42 4.26
C SER A 71 3.61 0.99 4.37
N HIS A 72 4.19 1.11 5.57
CA HIS A 72 5.52 0.56 5.95
C HIS A 72 6.68 1.11 5.12
N LYS A 73 6.81 2.44 5.07
CA LYS A 73 7.77 3.13 4.20
C LYS A 73 9.02 3.53 4.97
N SER A 74 10.16 3.66 4.30
CA SER A 74 11.38 4.24 4.88
C SER A 74 11.60 5.71 4.50
N LYS A 75 10.97 6.15 3.39
CA LYS A 75 11.06 7.54 2.94
C LYS A 75 9.85 7.93 2.09
N LEU A 76 9.35 9.14 2.29
CA LEU A 76 8.31 9.75 1.44
C LEU A 76 8.97 10.60 0.36
N LEU A 77 8.50 10.51 -0.88
CA LEU A 77 9.09 11.23 -2.03
C LEU A 77 8.14 12.20 -2.72
N VAL A 78 6.87 12.23 -2.31
CA VAL A 78 5.88 13.20 -2.82
C VAL A 78 5.05 13.72 -1.64
N THR A 79 4.38 14.85 -1.83
CA THR A 79 3.58 15.51 -0.78
C THR A 79 2.08 15.48 -1.09
N ALA A 80 1.25 15.72 -0.06
CA ALA A 80 -0.19 15.88 -0.26
C ALA A 80 -0.50 17.02 -1.24
N GLY A 81 -1.55 16.84 -2.05
CA GLY A 81 -1.94 17.73 -3.14
C GLY A 81 -1.20 17.49 -4.46
N GLN A 82 -0.14 16.69 -4.48
CA GLN A 82 0.64 16.44 -5.69
C GLN A 82 -0.06 15.47 -6.65
N LEU A 83 -0.09 15.80 -7.94
CA LEU A 83 -0.49 14.89 -9.00
C LEU A 83 0.61 13.84 -9.25
N VAL A 84 0.19 12.59 -9.35
CA VAL A 84 1.09 11.45 -9.63
C VAL A 84 0.57 10.64 -10.81
N GLN A 85 1.49 10.08 -11.58
CA GLN A 85 1.19 9.18 -12.68
C GLN A 85 1.29 7.71 -12.25
N ALA A 86 0.53 6.83 -12.90
CA ALA A 86 0.70 5.38 -12.73
C ALA A 86 2.18 4.98 -12.94
N GLY A 87 2.73 4.21 -12.01
CA GLY A 87 4.14 3.78 -12.02
C GLY A 87 5.14 4.78 -11.43
N GLN A 88 4.72 6.03 -11.14
CA GLN A 88 5.58 7.03 -10.51
C GLN A 88 6.02 6.55 -9.12
N VAL A 89 7.29 6.77 -8.78
CA VAL A 89 7.81 6.43 -7.44
C VAL A 89 7.23 7.40 -6.42
N LEU A 90 6.53 6.85 -5.44
CA LEU A 90 5.84 7.59 -4.38
C LEU A 90 6.71 7.70 -3.12
N ALA A 91 7.45 6.64 -2.84
CA ALA A 91 8.16 6.43 -1.59
C ALA A 91 9.17 5.28 -1.73
N LEU A 92 9.96 5.07 -0.68
CA LEU A 92 10.84 3.91 -0.55
C LEU A 92 10.27 2.96 0.51
N MET A 93 10.35 1.65 0.25
CA MET A 93 9.89 0.58 1.12
C MET A 93 10.74 0.53 2.41
N GLY A 94 10.10 0.20 3.52
CA GLY A 94 10.75 0.11 4.83
C GLY A 94 10.13 -0.98 5.70
N GLN A 95 10.40 -0.84 6.99
CA GLN A 95 9.86 -1.69 8.06
C GLN A 95 9.51 -0.76 9.23
N THR A 96 8.51 0.08 9.02
CA THR A 96 8.00 0.99 10.06
C THR A 96 6.73 0.42 10.67
N ASP A 97 6.34 1.00 11.81
CA ASP A 97 5.09 0.71 12.50
C ASP A 97 5.07 -0.74 13.00
N PHE A 98 4.04 -1.51 12.66
CA PHE A 98 3.85 -2.89 13.10
C PHE A 98 4.44 -3.93 12.12
N ALA A 99 5.24 -3.50 11.14
CA ALA A 99 5.85 -4.40 10.17
C ALA A 99 6.91 -5.32 10.80
N THR A 100 6.69 -6.63 10.74
CA THR A 100 7.65 -7.63 11.24
C THR A 100 8.82 -7.86 10.29
N VAL A 101 8.65 -7.54 9.00
CA VAL A 101 9.66 -7.63 7.94
C VAL A 101 9.51 -6.47 6.96
N VAL A 102 10.50 -6.25 6.09
CA VAL A 102 10.41 -5.23 5.03
C VAL A 102 9.40 -5.64 3.96
N HIS A 103 8.35 -4.84 3.80
CA HIS A 103 7.31 -5.01 2.77
C HIS A 103 6.52 -3.71 2.59
N VAL A 104 5.67 -3.67 1.57
CA VAL A 104 4.57 -2.71 1.48
C VAL A 104 3.25 -3.45 1.75
N ASP A 105 2.43 -2.93 2.67
CA ASP A 105 0.99 -3.27 2.78
C ASP A 105 0.27 -2.34 1.80
N PHE A 106 -0.31 -2.94 0.76
CA PHE A 106 -1.03 -2.24 -0.30
C PHE A 106 -2.53 -2.52 -0.20
N ARG A 107 -3.34 -1.47 -0.13
CA ARG A 107 -4.80 -1.58 -0.04
C ARG A 107 -5.47 -0.75 -1.11
N VAL A 108 -6.65 -1.21 -1.52
CA VAL A 108 -7.52 -0.47 -2.43
C VAL A 108 -8.89 -0.33 -1.79
N TYR A 109 -9.43 0.88 -1.85
CA TYR A 109 -10.77 1.21 -1.39
C TYR A 109 -11.60 1.67 -2.58
N VAL A 110 -12.84 1.22 -2.67
CA VAL A 110 -13.85 1.76 -3.60
C VAL A 110 -15.07 2.12 -2.79
N GLN A 111 -15.48 3.39 -2.87
CA GLN A 111 -16.58 3.92 -2.06
C GLN A 111 -16.40 3.57 -0.57
N ASP A 112 -15.19 3.84 -0.04
CA ASP A 112 -14.78 3.57 1.34
C ASP A 112 -14.76 2.10 1.79
N LYS A 113 -14.99 1.15 0.87
CA LYS A 113 -14.91 -0.29 1.16
C LYS A 113 -13.59 -0.88 0.66
N GLU A 114 -12.92 -1.63 1.53
CA GLU A 114 -11.73 -2.40 1.18
C GLU A 114 -12.10 -3.48 0.16
N ILE A 115 -11.38 -3.50 -0.97
CA ILE A 115 -11.56 -4.50 -2.01
C ILE A 115 -10.24 -5.16 -2.36
N ASN A 116 -10.32 -6.35 -2.98
CA ASN A 116 -9.13 -7.10 -3.36
C ASN A 116 -8.30 -6.29 -4.36
N PRO A 117 -7.06 -5.89 -4.01
CA PRO A 117 -6.23 -5.07 -4.88
C PRO A 117 -5.91 -5.72 -6.22
N LEU A 118 -5.95 -7.05 -6.32
CA LEU A 118 -5.68 -7.80 -7.56
C LEU A 118 -6.82 -7.74 -8.57
N THR A 119 -8.02 -7.34 -8.15
CA THR A 119 -9.21 -7.25 -9.02
C THR A 119 -9.73 -5.82 -9.20
N ALA A 120 -9.12 -4.87 -8.48
CA ALA A 120 -9.63 -3.52 -8.30
C ALA A 120 -9.07 -2.49 -9.28
N LEU A 121 -7.85 -2.71 -9.77
CA LEU A 121 -7.04 -1.76 -10.53
C LEU A 121 -6.39 -2.42 -11.75
#